data_AF-A0A7S4VTY1-F1
#
_entry.id   AF-A0A7S4VTY1-F1
#
_cell.length_a   1.000
_cell.length_b   1.000
_cell.length_c   1.000
_cell.angle_alpha   90.00
_cell.angle_beta   90.00
_cell.angle_gamma   90.00
#
_symmetry.space_group_name_H-M   'P 1'
#
loop_
_entity.id
_entity.type
_entity.pdbx_description
1 polymer ?
#
loop_
_entity_poly.entity_id
_entity_poly.type
_entity_poly.pdbx_seq_one_letter_code
_entity_poly.pdbx_strand_id
1 'polypeptide(L)'
;MRLFGSCCGKDISGTVLDPDSEDFHHHGHRVQITCIKYEKGIRNQVLEHLNDGNPVLIDLPKPLGCGIIARSPSVANGVKGRNKNQAVARMISSIEEIQDFAALSPKGFEVAQRNLFEEGRLVLCPVNLTANRDSGVPVFEDAASWKKQDGTAGKQRSKPQANRRTSIAVDLFTRASMSNTPYALICPPGMFSNNPEFLSSKAKLFGSSGNATGHETPGSFREAVSQFQTVCTEDPYHLLCIEGTQMCPTQTEAYNTSMIRVAPDGGTKTIREGYQDKQNCKDFAPYEELKKWGECFKD
;
A
#
# COMPACT_ATOMS: atom_id res chain seq x y z
N MET A 1 26.85 -2.74 4.24
CA MET A 1 25.98 -1.59 3.89
C MET A 1 24.53 -2.10 3.82
N ARG A 2 23.77 -2.02 4.91
CA ARG A 2 22.36 -2.46 4.99
C ARG A 2 21.47 -1.26 4.66
N LEU A 3 21.00 -1.18 3.42
CA LEU A 3 20.07 -0.15 2.95
C LEU A 3 18.91 -0.90 2.29
N PHE A 4 17.69 -0.37 2.43
CA PHE A 4 16.39 -1.01 2.16
C PHE A 4 15.80 -1.74 3.38
N GLY A 5 15.34 -0.95 4.35
CA GLY A 5 14.35 -1.41 5.31
C GLY A 5 13.07 -1.88 4.58
N SER A 6 12.41 -2.88 5.15
CA SER A 6 11.07 -3.35 4.80
C SER A 6 10.13 -2.20 4.42
N CYS A 7 9.11 -2.41 3.58
CA CYS A 7 7.96 -1.49 3.53
C CYS A 7 7.37 -1.28 4.94
N CYS A 8 7.62 -2.18 5.89
CA CYS A 8 7.44 -2.04 7.33
C CYS A 8 8.77 -1.68 8.03
N GLY A 9 9.55 -0.76 7.46
CA GLY A 9 10.89 -0.43 7.95
C GLY A 9 10.82 -0.06 9.43
N LYS A 10 11.82 -0.49 10.20
CA LYS A 10 12.01 -0.14 11.61
C LYS A 10 12.28 1.38 11.84
N ASP A 11 11.72 2.25 11.00
CA ASP A 11 11.50 3.64 11.39
C ASP A 11 10.30 3.63 12.35
N ILE A 12 10.62 3.35 13.61
CA ILE A 12 9.71 3.44 14.77
C ILE A 12 9.45 4.92 15.09
N SER A 13 9.83 5.87 14.23
CA SER A 13 9.59 7.30 14.43
C SER A 13 8.16 7.74 14.08
N GLY A 14 7.26 6.80 13.76
CA GLY A 14 5.83 7.09 13.85
C GLY A 14 5.47 7.23 15.32
N THR A 15 4.88 8.35 15.70
CA THR A 15 4.34 8.58 17.04
C THR A 15 3.22 7.56 17.27
N VAL A 16 3.57 6.36 17.74
CA VAL A 16 2.61 5.57 18.51
C VAL A 16 2.40 6.40 19.76
N LEU A 17 1.29 7.14 19.81
CA LEU A 17 0.95 7.90 21.00
C LEU A 17 0.88 6.89 22.15
N ASP A 18 1.72 7.11 23.16
CA ASP A 18 1.69 6.30 24.37
C ASP A 18 0.28 6.40 24.95
N PRO A 19 -0.45 5.27 25.09
CA PRO A 19 -1.82 5.28 25.61
C PRO A 19 -1.96 5.89 27.00
N ASP A 20 -0.85 6.03 27.73
CA ASP A 20 -0.79 6.63 29.06
C ASP A 20 -0.28 8.08 29.05
N SER A 21 -0.02 8.69 27.88
CA SER A 21 0.40 10.09 27.78
C SER A 21 -0.75 11.09 27.90
N GLU A 22 -0.54 12.26 28.51
CA GLU A 22 -1.60 13.29 28.60
C GLU A 22 -2.08 13.78 27.23
N ASP A 23 -1.17 13.85 26.23
CA ASP A 23 -1.51 14.18 24.85
C ASP A 23 -2.45 13.14 24.20
N PHE A 24 -2.37 11.87 24.63
CA PHE A 24 -3.24 10.79 24.16
C PHE A 24 -4.69 10.98 24.59
N HIS A 25 -4.93 11.47 25.81
CA HIS A 25 -6.28 11.65 26.34
C HIS A 25 -7.04 12.82 25.70
N HIS A 26 -6.35 13.74 25.01
CA HIS A 26 -6.97 14.94 24.45
C HIS A 26 -7.22 14.89 22.94
N HIS A 27 -6.47 14.10 22.15
CA HIS A 27 -6.53 14.19 20.68
C HIS A 27 -6.48 12.87 19.88
N GLY A 28 -6.32 11.70 20.53
CA GLY A 28 -6.27 10.42 19.82
C GLY A 28 -7.65 9.79 19.60
N HIS A 29 -7.92 9.31 18.38
CA HIS A 29 -9.06 8.45 18.07
C HIS A 29 -8.62 6.99 18.02
N ARG A 30 -9.33 6.11 18.74
CA ARG A 30 -9.16 4.66 18.54
C ARG A 30 -9.76 4.26 17.19
N VAL A 31 -9.10 3.34 16.48
CA VAL A 31 -9.67 2.75 15.26
C VAL A 31 -10.96 2.00 15.62
N GLN A 32 -12.08 2.43 15.05
CA GLN A 32 -13.34 1.69 15.18
C GLN A 32 -13.25 0.43 14.32
N ILE A 33 -13.65 -0.72 14.85
CA ILE A 33 -13.52 -2.00 14.15
C ILE A 33 -14.89 -2.68 14.04
N THR A 34 -15.24 -3.09 12.82
CA THR A 34 -16.36 -4.00 12.56
C THR A 34 -15.80 -5.28 11.98
N CYS A 35 -16.05 -6.42 12.64
CA CYS A 35 -15.66 -7.73 12.11
C CYS A 35 -16.87 -8.42 11.50
N ILE A 36 -16.74 -8.88 10.26
CA ILE A 36 -17.72 -9.71 9.57
C ILE A 36 -17.05 -10.96 9.00
N LYS A 37 -17.85 -12.00 8.81
CA LYS A 37 -17.40 -13.18 8.08
C LYS A 37 -17.53 -12.92 6.59
N TYR A 38 -16.68 -13.58 5.82
CA TYR A 38 -16.84 -13.63 4.39
C TYR A 38 -18.14 -14.35 4.01
N GLU A 39 -19.01 -13.67 3.24
CA GLU A 39 -20.27 -14.22 2.73
C GLU A 39 -20.47 -13.82 1.26
N LYS A 40 -21.19 -14.64 0.48
CA LYS A 40 -21.49 -14.32 -0.93
C LYS A 40 -22.31 -13.01 -0.99
N GLY A 41 -21.93 -12.09 -1.89
CA GLY A 41 -22.62 -10.81 -2.05
C GLY A 41 -22.12 -9.68 -1.16
N ILE A 42 -21.04 -9.88 -0.40
CA ILE A 42 -20.39 -8.84 0.44
C ILE A 42 -19.83 -7.65 -0.37
N ARG A 43 -19.76 -7.78 -1.70
CA ARG A 43 -19.18 -6.81 -2.64
C ARG A 43 -19.70 -5.38 -2.43
N ASN A 44 -21.02 -5.19 -2.37
CA ASN A 44 -21.60 -3.85 -2.24
C ASN A 44 -21.25 -3.21 -0.90
N GLN A 45 -21.24 -3.98 0.18
CA GLN A 45 -20.84 -3.51 1.50
C GLN A 45 -19.36 -3.07 1.52
N VAL A 46 -18.47 -3.84 0.89
CA VAL A 46 -17.04 -3.48 0.78
C VAL A 46 -16.86 -2.20 -0.04
N LEU A 47 -17.59 -2.07 -1.17
CA LEU A 47 -17.52 -0.90 -2.03
C LEU A 47 -18.03 0.36 -1.33
N GLU A 48 -19.19 0.27 -0.66
CA GLU A 48 -19.76 1.38 0.11
C GLU A 48 -18.77 1.84 1.19
N HIS A 49 -18.23 0.89 1.98
CA HIS A 49 -17.24 1.19 3.02
C HIS A 49 -15.99 1.89 2.45
N LEU A 50 -15.45 1.38 1.33
CA LEU A 50 -14.31 2.00 0.66
C LEU A 50 -14.64 3.38 0.09
N ASN A 51 -15.83 3.57 -0.47
CA ASN A 51 -16.27 4.84 -1.07
C ASN A 51 -16.53 5.92 -0.02
N ASP A 52 -16.89 5.53 1.21
CA ASP A 52 -16.95 6.41 2.38
C ASP A 52 -15.55 6.82 2.90
N GLY A 53 -14.48 6.39 2.22
CA GLY A 53 -13.11 6.71 2.56
C GLY A 53 -12.51 5.80 3.63
N ASN A 54 -13.21 4.74 4.02
CA ASN A 54 -12.79 3.85 5.08
C ASN A 54 -11.96 2.65 4.56
N PRO A 55 -10.97 2.18 5.32
CA PRO A 55 -10.15 1.03 4.94
C PRO A 55 -10.83 -0.31 5.26
N VAL A 56 -10.36 -1.36 4.60
CA VAL A 56 -10.77 -2.75 4.80
C VAL A 56 -9.56 -3.61 5.17
N LEU A 57 -9.65 -4.39 6.24
CA LEU A 57 -8.73 -5.47 6.58
C LEU A 57 -9.31 -6.78 6.06
N ILE A 58 -8.51 -7.54 5.34
CA ILE A 58 -8.97 -8.78 4.70
C ILE A 58 -8.01 -9.92 5.02
N ASP A 59 -8.57 -11.07 5.39
CA ASP A 59 -7.79 -12.30 5.53
C ASP A 59 -7.47 -12.87 4.14
N LEU A 60 -6.19 -13.11 3.83
CA LEU A 60 -5.76 -13.63 2.54
C LEU A 60 -5.39 -15.12 2.66
N PRO A 61 -5.45 -15.91 1.57
CA PRO A 61 -5.03 -17.31 1.58
C PRO A 61 -3.56 -17.48 2.00
N LYS A 62 -3.30 -18.40 2.93
CA LYS A 62 -1.94 -18.70 3.41
C LYS A 62 -1.04 -19.17 2.26
N PRO A 63 0.24 -18.76 2.21
CA PRO A 63 0.98 -18.10 3.27
C PRO A 63 0.83 -16.58 3.27
N LEU A 64 -0.09 -15.99 2.49
CA LEU A 64 -0.39 -14.57 2.67
C LEU A 64 -1.01 -14.36 4.06
N GLY A 65 -0.62 -13.26 4.73
CA GLY A 65 -1.24 -12.82 5.97
C GLY A 65 -2.53 -12.05 5.70
N CYS A 66 -2.85 -11.08 6.55
CA CYS A 66 -3.93 -10.14 6.23
C CYS A 66 -3.43 -8.99 5.32
N GLY A 67 -4.35 -8.33 4.62
CA GLY A 67 -4.09 -7.13 3.82
C GLY A 67 -4.98 -5.96 4.24
N ILE A 68 -4.45 -4.74 4.21
CA ILE A 68 -5.24 -3.49 4.29
C ILE A 68 -5.46 -2.98 2.87
N ILE A 69 -6.70 -2.64 2.55
CA ILE A 69 -7.12 -2.07 1.28
C ILE A 69 -7.79 -0.72 1.56
N ALA A 70 -7.43 0.32 0.80
CA ALA A 70 -8.07 1.64 0.90
C ALA A 70 -8.09 2.38 -0.45
N ARG A 71 -8.92 3.42 -0.54
CA ARG A 71 -8.96 4.35 -1.69
C ARG A 71 -7.84 5.40 -1.70
N SER A 72 -7.11 5.53 -0.59
CA SER A 72 -6.00 6.48 -0.44
C SER A 72 -4.82 5.84 0.30
N PRO A 73 -3.57 6.09 -0.11
CA PRO A 73 -2.40 5.65 0.65
C PRO A 73 -2.36 6.25 2.06
N SER A 74 -2.80 7.50 2.20
CA SER A 74 -2.82 8.19 3.48
C SER A 74 -3.74 7.49 4.48
N VAL A 75 -4.90 7.00 4.03
CA VAL A 75 -5.83 6.20 4.82
C VAL A 75 -5.23 4.83 5.14
N ALA A 76 -4.65 4.13 4.14
CA ALA A 76 -4.01 2.84 4.35
C ALA A 76 -2.88 2.91 5.38
N ASN A 77 -2.09 3.99 5.38
CA ASN A 77 -1.05 4.24 6.37
C ASN A 77 -1.63 4.70 7.71
N GLY A 78 -2.57 5.64 7.68
CA GLY A 78 -3.16 6.28 8.85
C GLY A 78 -3.80 5.25 9.77
N VAL A 79 -4.63 4.34 9.23
CA VAL A 79 -5.26 3.28 10.04
C VAL A 79 -4.26 2.32 10.69
N LYS A 80 -3.04 2.22 10.15
CA LYS A 80 -1.94 1.42 10.73
C LYS A 80 -1.16 2.18 11.80
N GLY A 81 -1.49 3.45 12.10
CA GLY A 81 -0.66 4.32 12.95
C GLY A 81 0.69 4.66 12.32
N ARG A 82 0.78 4.63 10.98
CA ARG A 82 2.00 4.91 10.21
C ARG A 82 2.00 6.35 9.73
N ASN A 83 3.17 6.89 9.40
CA ASN A 83 3.27 8.14 8.66
C ASN A 83 2.41 8.06 7.38
N LYS A 84 1.45 8.99 7.23
CA LYS A 84 0.52 9.05 6.07
C LYS A 84 1.25 9.13 4.73
N ASN A 85 2.45 9.70 4.75
CA ASN A 85 3.38 9.84 3.63
C ASN A 85 4.35 8.66 3.57
N GLN A 86 3.95 7.42 3.77
CA GLN A 86 4.85 6.27 3.56
C GLN A 86 4.39 5.44 2.37
N ALA A 87 5.30 4.81 1.64
CA ALA A 87 4.92 4.13 0.40
C ALA A 87 3.91 2.98 0.68
N VAL A 88 2.86 2.92 -0.15
CA VAL A 88 1.81 1.89 -0.18
C VAL A 88 1.75 1.36 -1.61
N ALA A 89 1.42 0.08 -1.79
CA ALA A 89 1.34 -0.50 -3.12
C ALA A 89 0.07 -0.05 -3.82
N ARG A 90 0.17 0.49 -5.04
CA ARG A 90 -1.00 0.66 -5.91
C ARG A 90 -1.39 -0.70 -6.48
N MET A 91 -2.66 -1.05 -6.34
CA MET A 91 -3.23 -2.23 -6.99
C MET A 91 -3.63 -1.86 -8.42
N ILE A 92 -3.31 -2.72 -9.37
CA ILE A 92 -3.66 -2.53 -10.79
C ILE A 92 -4.32 -3.79 -11.33
N SER A 93 -5.24 -3.64 -12.27
CA SER A 93 -5.89 -4.77 -12.95
C SER A 93 -5.08 -5.29 -14.14
N SER A 94 -4.30 -4.42 -14.79
CA SER A 94 -3.48 -4.75 -15.95
C SER A 94 -2.22 -3.90 -16.01
N ILE A 95 -1.20 -4.34 -16.77
CA ILE A 95 0.08 -3.63 -16.88
C ILE A 95 -0.06 -2.28 -17.60
N GLU A 96 -1.07 -2.16 -18.47
CA GLU A 96 -1.36 -0.95 -19.25
C GLU A 96 -1.65 0.24 -18.33
N GLU A 97 -2.21 0.03 -17.15
CA GLU A 97 -2.49 1.09 -16.18
C GLU A 97 -1.27 1.85 -15.68
N ILE A 98 -0.08 1.26 -15.82
CA ILE A 98 1.17 1.88 -15.41
C ILE A 98 1.97 2.43 -16.58
N GLN A 99 1.55 2.21 -17.82
CA GLN A 99 2.30 2.65 -19.01
C GLN A 99 2.49 4.17 -19.06
N ASP A 100 1.48 4.92 -18.65
CA ASP A 100 1.50 6.39 -18.71
C ASP A 100 2.50 7.04 -17.74
N PHE A 101 2.90 6.33 -16.69
CA PHE A 101 3.80 6.89 -15.67
C PHE A 101 5.04 6.06 -15.40
N ALA A 102 5.10 4.78 -15.77
CA ALA A 102 6.28 3.95 -15.56
C ALA A 102 7.35 4.25 -16.62
N ALA A 103 8.56 4.60 -16.16
CA ALA A 103 9.72 4.84 -17.02
C ALA A 103 10.40 3.52 -17.40
N LEU A 104 9.67 2.64 -18.09
CA LEU A 104 10.14 1.32 -18.52
C LEU A 104 10.25 1.25 -20.05
N SER A 105 11.26 0.53 -20.53
CA SER A 105 11.34 0.06 -21.92
C SER A 105 10.33 -1.09 -22.15
N PRO A 106 10.06 -1.50 -23.42
CA PRO A 106 9.22 -2.67 -23.70
C PRO A 106 9.65 -3.92 -22.93
N LYS A 107 10.95 -4.23 -22.91
CA LYS A 107 11.51 -5.32 -22.10
C LYS A 107 11.28 -5.11 -20.59
N GLY A 108 11.38 -3.88 -20.10
CA GLY A 108 11.05 -3.54 -18.72
C GLY A 108 9.59 -3.82 -18.37
N PHE A 109 8.66 -3.51 -19.27
CA PHE A 109 7.24 -3.85 -19.12
C PHE A 109 7.00 -5.36 -19.11
N GLU A 110 7.63 -6.12 -20.01
CA GLU A 110 7.53 -7.59 -20.01
C GLU A 110 8.00 -8.19 -18.67
N VAL A 111 9.13 -7.71 -18.15
CA VAL A 111 9.67 -8.15 -16.86
C VAL A 111 8.73 -7.76 -15.72
N ALA A 112 8.22 -6.53 -15.70
CA ALA A 112 7.27 -6.09 -14.68
C ALA A 112 5.97 -6.91 -14.72
N GLN A 113 5.44 -7.15 -15.92
CA GLN A 113 4.23 -7.95 -16.13
C GLN A 113 4.40 -9.38 -15.63
N ARG A 114 5.47 -10.07 -16.02
CA ARG A 114 5.77 -11.42 -15.53
C ARG A 114 5.79 -11.46 -14.01
N ASN A 115 6.53 -10.53 -13.39
CA ASN A 115 6.68 -10.55 -11.95
C ASN A 115 5.38 -10.20 -11.20
N LEU A 116 4.55 -9.31 -11.73
CA LEU A 116 3.26 -8.96 -11.13
C LEU A 116 2.24 -10.09 -11.28
N PHE A 117 2.03 -10.56 -12.51
CA PHE A 117 0.86 -11.37 -12.85
C PHE A 117 1.14 -12.87 -12.96
N GLU A 118 2.38 -13.27 -13.26
CA GLU A 118 2.77 -14.68 -13.31
C GLU A 118 3.40 -15.11 -11.99
N GLU A 119 4.29 -14.28 -11.41
CA GLU A 119 5.02 -14.60 -10.18
C GLU A 119 4.36 -14.01 -8.91
N GLY A 120 3.33 -13.17 -9.05
CA GLY A 120 2.57 -12.60 -7.92
C GLY A 120 3.38 -11.70 -6.98
N ARG A 121 4.51 -11.15 -7.44
CA ARG A 121 5.44 -10.31 -6.67
C ARG A 121 4.99 -8.86 -6.62
N LEU A 122 5.45 -8.13 -5.61
CA LEU A 122 5.37 -6.67 -5.61
C LEU A 122 6.49 -6.08 -6.46
N VAL A 123 6.18 -5.09 -7.29
CA VAL A 123 7.15 -4.49 -8.21
C VAL A 123 7.33 -3.01 -7.92
N LEU A 124 8.58 -2.59 -7.73
CA LEU A 124 8.99 -1.19 -7.73
C LEU A 124 9.38 -0.78 -9.17
N CYS A 125 8.57 0.08 -9.77
CA CYS A 125 8.78 0.62 -11.11
C CYS A 125 9.31 2.06 -11.03
N PRO A 126 10.32 2.46 -11.84
CA PRO A 126 10.75 3.84 -11.94
C PRO A 126 9.63 4.68 -12.54
N VAL A 127 9.49 5.94 -12.10
CA VAL A 127 8.43 6.84 -12.56
C VAL A 127 8.99 7.90 -13.50
N ASN A 128 8.26 8.16 -14.58
CA ASN A 128 8.53 9.26 -15.49
C ASN A 128 7.99 10.57 -14.91
N LEU A 129 8.90 11.45 -14.47
CA LEU A 129 8.54 12.75 -13.91
C LEU A 129 8.15 13.80 -14.96
N THR A 130 8.55 13.63 -16.23
CA THR A 130 8.27 14.61 -17.29
C THR A 130 6.93 14.35 -17.97
N ALA A 131 6.50 13.09 -18.08
CA ALA A 131 5.16 12.71 -18.58
C ALA A 131 4.00 13.24 -17.70
N ASN A 132 4.30 13.67 -16.46
CA ASN A 132 3.30 14.06 -15.48
C ASN A 132 2.89 15.54 -15.50
N ARG A 133 3.47 16.37 -16.37
CA ARG A 133 3.13 17.82 -16.44
C ARG A 133 1.75 18.10 -17.05
N ASP A 134 1.29 17.28 -17.99
CA ASP A 134 -0.04 17.44 -18.62
C ASP A 134 -1.13 16.54 -17.99
N SER A 135 -0.75 15.59 -17.13
CA SER A 135 -1.68 14.64 -16.47
C SER A 135 -2.28 15.17 -15.16
N GLY A 136 -1.97 16.41 -14.76
CA GLY A 136 -2.41 16.99 -13.49
C GLY A 136 -1.67 16.45 -12.26
N VAL A 137 -0.51 15.83 -12.45
CA VAL A 137 0.33 15.27 -11.37
C VAL A 137 1.49 16.23 -11.05
N PRO A 138 1.57 16.79 -9.83
CA PRO A 138 2.64 17.73 -9.48
C PRO A 138 4.04 17.10 -9.57
N VAL A 139 4.96 17.83 -10.18
CA VAL A 139 6.39 17.54 -10.21
C VAL A 139 6.99 17.99 -8.87
N PHE A 140 7.72 17.11 -8.18
CA PHE A 140 8.50 17.51 -7.00
C PHE A 140 9.72 18.31 -7.45
N GLU A 141 9.87 19.54 -6.94
CA GLU A 141 11.15 20.26 -7.00
C GLU A 141 12.18 19.50 -6.15
N ASP A 142 13.39 19.40 -6.69
CA ASP A 142 14.53 18.67 -6.16
C ASP A 142 14.72 18.83 -4.63
N ALA A 143 14.83 17.70 -3.92
CA ALA A 143 15.21 17.66 -2.50
C ALA A 143 16.67 18.14 -2.24
N ALA A 144 17.37 18.62 -3.26
CA ALA A 144 18.71 19.20 -3.17
C ALA A 144 18.72 20.67 -2.67
N SER A 145 17.57 21.31 -2.48
CA SER A 145 17.49 22.73 -2.09
C SER A 145 17.52 23.02 -0.58
N TRP A 146 17.69 22.03 0.30
CA TRP A 146 17.91 22.25 1.74
C TRP A 146 19.36 22.68 2.07
N LYS A 147 19.96 23.53 1.24
CA LYS A 147 21.20 24.23 1.60
C LYS A 147 20.85 25.55 2.28
N LYS A 148 21.13 25.59 3.58
CA LYS A 148 21.37 26.74 4.46
C LYS A 148 20.47 27.96 4.21
N GLN A 149 19.45 28.11 5.04
CA GLN A 149 18.95 29.43 5.39
C GLN A 149 20.04 30.18 6.14
N ASP A 150 20.89 30.88 5.39
CA ASP A 150 21.72 31.93 5.93
C ASP A 150 20.78 33.11 6.24
N GLY A 151 20.69 33.42 7.53
CA GLY A 151 19.78 34.43 8.04
C GLY A 151 20.02 35.80 7.42
N THR A 152 19.04 36.31 6.68
CA THR A 152 18.75 37.74 6.61
C THR A 152 17.25 37.95 6.40
N ALA A 153 16.67 38.76 7.27
CA ALA A 153 15.26 39.12 7.26
C ALA A 153 14.94 40.04 6.08
N GLY A 154 13.85 39.75 5.36
CA GLY A 154 13.32 40.62 4.31
C GLY A 154 11.83 40.35 4.09
N LYS A 155 10.99 41.30 4.50
CA LYS A 155 9.52 41.27 4.40
C LYS A 155 9.04 41.22 2.94
N GLN A 156 8.16 40.28 2.62
CA GLN A 156 6.91 40.52 1.87
C GLN A 156 5.98 39.31 1.99
N ARG A 157 4.92 39.41 2.81
CA ARG A 157 3.82 38.45 2.84
C ARG A 157 2.91 38.72 1.66
N SER A 158 3.13 38.03 0.54
CA SER A 158 2.03 37.73 -0.39
C SER A 158 1.22 36.58 0.22
N LYS A 159 -0.08 36.81 0.43
CA LYS A 159 -1.01 35.73 0.81
C LYS A 159 -1.02 34.70 -0.33
N PRO A 160 -0.70 33.42 -0.10
CA PRO A 160 -0.96 32.40 -1.09
C PRO A 160 -2.48 32.23 -1.15
N GLN A 161 -3.07 32.72 -2.23
CA GLN A 161 -4.43 32.40 -2.60
C GLN A 161 -4.48 30.89 -2.80
N ALA A 162 -5.19 30.18 -1.91
CA ALA A 162 -5.30 28.73 -1.91
C ALA A 162 -5.99 28.26 -3.19
N ASN A 163 -5.20 27.99 -4.23
CA ASN A 163 -5.66 27.30 -5.42
C ASN A 163 -5.91 25.84 -5.08
N ARG A 164 -7.20 25.50 -5.03
CA ARG A 164 -7.85 24.23 -4.71
C ARG A 164 -7.58 23.10 -5.72
N ARG A 165 -6.38 23.01 -6.33
CA ARG A 165 -6.05 22.03 -7.39
C ARG A 165 -4.59 21.59 -7.34
N THR A 166 -4.22 20.65 -6.46
CA THR A 166 -2.98 19.84 -6.55
C THR A 166 -2.87 18.82 -5.40
N SER A 167 -3.85 17.93 -5.23
CA SER A 167 -3.81 16.88 -4.18
C SER A 167 -3.41 15.48 -4.67
N ILE A 168 -2.92 15.33 -5.91
CA ILE A 168 -2.62 14.00 -6.51
C ILE A 168 -1.11 13.66 -6.49
N ALA A 169 -0.22 14.50 -5.95
CA ALA A 169 1.22 14.17 -5.82
C ALA A 169 1.61 13.41 -4.55
N VAL A 170 0.73 13.29 -3.55
CA VAL A 170 1.05 12.54 -2.32
C VAL A 170 1.04 11.01 -2.58
N ASP A 171 0.63 10.61 -3.78
CA ASP A 171 0.17 9.25 -4.11
C ASP A 171 1.26 8.31 -4.68
N LEU A 172 2.44 8.84 -5.08
CA LEU A 172 3.45 8.08 -5.82
C LEU A 172 4.84 7.96 -5.17
N PHE A 173 5.14 8.68 -4.07
CA PHE A 173 6.53 9.11 -3.82
C PHE A 173 6.98 9.25 -2.37
N THR A 174 7.12 8.16 -1.61
CA THR A 174 7.68 8.28 -0.26
C THR A 174 8.64 7.17 0.12
N ARG A 175 9.63 6.98 -0.75
CA ARG A 175 11.01 6.74 -0.31
C ARG A 175 11.89 7.76 -0.99
N ALA A 176 12.69 8.48 -0.21
CA ALA A 176 13.92 9.09 -0.71
C ALA A 176 14.80 7.94 -1.21
N SER A 177 14.60 7.53 -2.46
CA SER A 177 15.54 6.67 -3.13
C SER A 177 16.80 7.53 -3.29
N MET A 178 17.96 7.05 -2.84
CA MET A 178 19.23 7.77 -3.02
C MET A 178 19.63 7.94 -4.51
N SER A 179 18.77 7.51 -5.44
CA SER A 179 18.84 7.83 -6.87
C SER A 179 17.78 8.88 -7.24
N ASN A 180 18.13 9.84 -8.08
CA ASN A 180 17.27 10.92 -8.61
C ASN A 180 16.02 10.42 -9.38
N THR A 181 15.81 9.11 -9.48
CA THR A 181 14.63 8.50 -10.11
C THR A 181 13.72 7.96 -9.02
N PRO A 182 12.50 8.51 -8.89
CA PRO A 182 11.58 8.00 -7.90
C PRO A 182 10.86 6.73 -8.40
N TYR A 183 10.34 5.94 -7.46
CA TYR A 183 9.75 4.63 -7.73
C TYR A 183 8.32 4.54 -7.19
N ALA A 184 7.44 3.90 -7.97
CA ALA A 184 6.09 3.51 -7.55
C ALA A 184 6.08 2.03 -7.16
N LEU A 185 5.42 1.70 -6.06
CA LEU A 185 5.19 0.31 -5.63
C LEU A 185 3.88 -0.18 -6.21
N ILE A 186 3.93 -1.29 -6.95
CA ILE A 186 2.80 -1.89 -7.64
C ILE A 186 2.54 -3.28 -7.09
N CYS A 187 1.27 -3.59 -6.86
CA CYS A 187 0.78 -4.90 -6.47
C CYS A 187 -0.17 -5.42 -7.55
N PRO A 188 -0.13 -6.73 -7.86
CA PRO A 188 -1.16 -7.33 -8.71
C PRO A 188 -2.56 -7.18 -8.08
N PRO A 189 -3.62 -7.34 -8.88
CA PRO A 189 -5.00 -7.11 -8.42
C PRO A 189 -5.45 -8.12 -7.36
N GLY A 190 -4.76 -9.27 -7.28
CA GLY A 190 -5.06 -10.35 -6.36
C GLY A 190 -6.51 -10.78 -6.52
N MET A 191 -7.26 -10.75 -5.41
CA MET A 191 -8.67 -11.12 -5.36
C MET A 191 -9.63 -10.22 -6.15
N PHE A 192 -9.20 -9.03 -6.56
CA PHE A 192 -10.02 -8.13 -7.37
C PHE A 192 -9.80 -8.31 -8.87
N SER A 193 -9.02 -9.33 -9.29
CA SER A 193 -8.69 -9.55 -10.71
C SER A 193 -9.92 -9.68 -11.62
N ASN A 194 -11.03 -10.21 -11.08
CA ASN A 194 -12.27 -10.42 -11.82
C ASN A 194 -13.30 -9.28 -11.65
N ASN A 195 -12.93 -8.21 -10.92
CA ASN A 195 -13.83 -7.11 -10.56
C ASN A 195 -13.19 -5.77 -10.97
N PRO A 196 -13.08 -5.48 -12.27
CA PRO A 196 -12.34 -4.31 -12.77
C PRO A 196 -12.90 -2.98 -12.25
N GLU A 197 -14.17 -2.90 -11.83
CA GLU A 197 -14.71 -1.71 -11.19
C GLU A 197 -14.05 -1.38 -9.83
N PHE A 198 -13.55 -2.37 -9.10
CA PHE A 198 -12.79 -2.14 -7.86
C PHE A 198 -11.45 -1.45 -8.15
N LEU A 199 -10.85 -1.77 -9.30
CA LEU A 199 -9.50 -1.38 -9.67
C LEU A 199 -9.45 -0.33 -10.77
N SER A 200 -10.61 0.19 -11.18
CA SER A 200 -10.68 1.12 -12.29
C SER A 200 -9.79 2.34 -12.05
N SER A 201 -9.27 2.96 -13.12
CA SER A 201 -8.46 4.17 -13.03
C SER A 201 -9.17 5.34 -12.31
N LYS A 202 -10.50 5.32 -12.27
CA LYS A 202 -11.36 6.28 -11.56
C LYS A 202 -11.53 5.95 -10.06
N ALA A 203 -11.27 4.71 -9.65
CA ALA A 203 -11.46 4.22 -8.30
C ALA A 203 -10.22 3.39 -7.90
N LYS A 204 -9.07 4.05 -7.76
CA LYS A 204 -7.80 3.38 -7.43
C LYS A 204 -7.88 2.71 -6.06
N LEU A 205 -7.21 1.56 -5.93
CA LEU A 205 -7.03 0.88 -4.66
C LEU A 205 -5.55 0.80 -4.30
N PHE A 206 -5.31 0.86 -3.00
CA PHE A 206 -4.00 0.79 -2.40
C PHE A 206 -3.97 -0.33 -1.37
N GLY A 207 -2.93 -1.15 -1.46
CA GLY A 207 -2.72 -2.33 -0.64
C GLY A 207 -1.49 -2.18 0.27
N SER A 208 -1.63 -2.62 1.51
CA SER A 208 -0.54 -2.82 2.46
C SER A 208 -0.71 -4.16 3.19
N SER A 209 0.36 -4.66 3.81
CA SER A 209 0.25 -5.75 4.79
C SER A 209 -0.70 -5.36 5.93
N GLY A 210 -1.42 -6.34 6.48
CA GLY A 210 -2.46 -6.18 7.50
C GLY A 210 -1.95 -6.23 8.94
N ASN A 211 -0.84 -5.58 9.24
CA ASN A 211 -0.29 -5.44 10.60
C ASN A 211 -0.32 -3.97 11.05
N ALA A 212 -0.49 -3.69 12.34
CA ALA A 212 -0.31 -2.33 12.84
C ALA A 212 1.18 -1.91 12.84
N THR A 213 1.47 -0.61 12.85
CA THR A 213 2.84 -0.10 12.93
C THR A 213 3.49 -0.54 14.24
N GLY A 214 4.74 -0.99 14.18
CA GLY A 214 5.46 -1.53 15.34
C GLY A 214 5.19 -3.02 15.61
N HIS A 215 4.17 -3.62 15.01
CA HIS A 215 3.85 -5.03 15.17
C HIS A 215 4.43 -5.90 14.05
N GLU A 216 4.73 -7.16 14.38
CA GLU A 216 5.11 -8.19 13.42
C GLU A 216 3.93 -8.57 12.50
N THR A 217 4.23 -9.26 11.41
CA THR A 217 3.19 -9.79 10.52
C THR A 217 2.33 -10.80 11.29
N PRO A 218 1.00 -10.59 11.40
CA PRO A 218 0.15 -11.46 12.20
C PRO A 218 0.06 -12.86 11.58
N GLY A 219 0.15 -13.88 12.44
CA GLY A 219 -0.04 -15.27 12.07
C GLY A 219 -1.51 -15.62 11.78
N SER A 220 -2.46 -14.87 12.35
CA SER A 220 -3.90 -15.10 12.18
C SER A 220 -4.70 -13.80 11.97
N PHE A 221 -5.92 -13.92 11.44
CA PHE A 221 -6.85 -12.80 11.33
C PHE A 221 -7.18 -12.17 12.70
N ARG A 222 -7.41 -12.99 13.72
CA ARG A 222 -7.70 -12.50 15.08
C ARG A 222 -6.53 -11.70 15.65
N GLU A 223 -5.31 -12.17 15.42
CA GLU A 223 -4.11 -11.45 15.80
C GLU A 223 -4.03 -10.11 15.05
N ALA A 224 -4.26 -10.09 13.74
CA ALA A 224 -4.29 -8.86 12.96
C ALA A 224 -5.29 -7.84 13.55
N VAL A 225 -6.53 -8.27 13.81
CA VAL A 225 -7.57 -7.43 14.43
C VAL A 225 -7.11 -6.91 15.79
N SER A 226 -6.51 -7.76 16.64
CA SER A 226 -6.02 -7.34 17.95
C SER A 226 -4.93 -6.28 17.86
N GLN A 227 -4.06 -6.33 16.85
CA GLN A 227 -3.07 -5.28 16.61
C GLN A 227 -3.72 -3.95 16.24
N PHE A 228 -4.82 -3.92 15.48
CA PHE A 228 -5.51 -2.67 15.16
C PHE A 228 -6.33 -2.10 16.32
N GLN A 229 -6.76 -2.93 17.27
CA GLN A 229 -7.42 -2.45 18.50
C GLN A 229 -6.52 -1.60 19.40
N THR A 230 -5.19 -1.73 19.25
CA THR A 230 -4.21 -0.92 20.00
C THR A 230 -3.83 0.35 19.27
N VAL A 231 -4.26 0.55 18.03
CA VAL A 231 -3.89 1.72 17.22
C VAL A 231 -4.75 2.92 17.59
N CYS A 232 -4.07 4.04 17.84
CA CYS A 232 -4.68 5.36 18.00
C CYS A 232 -4.15 6.30 16.93
N THR A 233 -5.05 7.09 16.36
CA THR A 233 -4.81 7.90 15.16
C THR A 233 -5.36 9.30 15.32
N GLU A 234 -4.80 10.24 14.56
CA GLU A 234 -5.32 11.63 14.50
C GLU A 234 -6.71 11.71 13.84
N ASP A 235 -7.02 10.79 12.92
CA ASP A 235 -8.31 10.75 12.23
C ASP A 235 -9.16 9.59 12.78
N PRO A 236 -10.50 9.71 12.80
CA PRO A 236 -11.39 8.66 13.28
C PRO A 236 -11.62 7.58 12.20
N TYR A 237 -10.68 6.67 12.03
CA TYR A 237 -10.83 5.58 11.04
C TYR A 237 -11.82 4.51 11.48
N HIS A 238 -12.64 4.03 10.54
CA HIS A 238 -13.47 2.84 10.71
C HIS A 238 -12.92 1.69 9.84
N LEU A 239 -12.36 0.67 10.47
CA LEU A 239 -11.81 -0.51 9.79
C LEU A 239 -12.84 -1.63 9.71
N LEU A 240 -13.25 -1.99 8.48
CA LEU A 240 -14.04 -3.19 8.23
C LEU A 240 -13.10 -4.39 8.10
N CYS A 241 -13.22 -5.36 8.99
CA CYS A 241 -12.40 -6.57 9.03
C CYS A 241 -13.20 -7.76 8.51
N ILE A 242 -12.72 -8.41 7.45
CA ILE A 242 -13.39 -9.53 6.78
C ILE A 242 -12.62 -10.82 7.05
N GLU A 243 -13.22 -11.71 7.84
CA GLU A 243 -12.64 -13.00 8.22
C GLU A 243 -12.87 -14.04 7.11
N GLY A 244 -11.77 -14.48 6.49
CA GLY A 244 -11.78 -15.42 5.37
C GLY A 244 -11.74 -16.89 5.77
N THR A 245 -12.31 -17.25 6.93
CA THR A 245 -12.26 -18.53 7.72
C THR A 245 -12.04 -19.90 7.05
N GLN A 246 -11.98 -20.04 5.72
CA GLN A 246 -11.89 -21.32 5.00
C GLN A 246 -10.61 -21.53 4.17
N MET A 247 -9.62 -20.63 4.21
CA MET A 247 -8.71 -20.48 3.05
C MET A 247 -7.36 -21.21 3.07
N CYS A 248 -6.94 -21.88 4.16
CA CYS A 248 -5.94 -22.98 4.14
C CYS A 248 -5.59 -23.42 5.58
N PRO A 249 -6.13 -24.54 6.09
CA PRO A 249 -5.81 -25.01 7.43
C PRO A 249 -4.39 -25.61 7.57
N THR A 250 -3.68 -25.84 6.45
CA THR A 250 -2.43 -26.62 6.43
C THR A 250 -1.16 -25.79 6.63
N GLN A 251 -1.21 -24.46 6.43
CA GLN A 251 -0.06 -23.58 6.68
C GLN A 251 -0.33 -22.66 7.86
N THR A 252 0.49 -22.78 8.90
CA THR A 252 0.40 -22.00 10.14
C THR A 252 1.11 -20.65 10.03
N GLU A 253 2.11 -20.53 9.16
CA GLU A 253 2.93 -19.31 9.05
C GLU A 253 2.46 -18.39 7.93
N ALA A 254 2.34 -17.09 8.27
CA ALA A 254 2.16 -16.03 7.31
C ALA A 254 3.51 -15.44 6.89
N TYR A 255 3.65 -15.14 5.61
CA TYR A 255 4.83 -14.53 5.01
C TYR A 255 4.45 -13.29 4.22
N ASN A 256 5.41 -12.37 4.13
CA ASN A 256 5.28 -11.22 3.25
C ASN A 256 5.47 -11.62 1.78
N THR A 257 4.86 -10.86 0.87
CA THR A 257 5.11 -10.98 -0.58
C THR A 257 6.53 -10.53 -0.93
N SER A 258 7.20 -11.25 -1.80
CA SER A 258 8.49 -10.85 -2.37
C SER A 258 8.35 -9.52 -3.09
N MET A 259 9.39 -8.69 -2.99
CA MET A 259 9.45 -7.39 -3.66
C MET A 259 10.69 -7.32 -4.52
N ILE A 260 10.48 -6.91 -5.76
CA ILE A 260 11.56 -6.66 -6.71
C ILE A 260 11.53 -5.19 -7.14
N ARG A 261 12.67 -4.71 -7.60
CA ARG A 261 12.80 -3.49 -8.38
C ARG A 261 13.11 -3.87 -9.81
N VAL A 262 12.38 -3.26 -10.75
CA VAL A 262 12.63 -3.36 -12.18
C VAL A 262 13.29 -2.04 -12.63
N ALA A 263 14.41 -2.12 -13.32
CA ALA A 263 15.09 -0.98 -13.91
C ALA A 263 14.48 -0.63 -15.29
N PRO A 264 14.73 0.58 -15.83
CA PRO A 264 14.18 0.98 -17.14
C PRO A 264 14.44 -0.01 -18.27
N ASP A 265 15.59 -0.68 -18.27
CA ASP A 265 16.02 -1.67 -19.27
C ASP A 265 15.56 -3.11 -19.01
N GLY A 266 14.78 -3.32 -17.94
CA GLY A 266 14.32 -4.64 -17.50
C GLY A 266 15.29 -5.39 -16.59
N GLY A 267 16.41 -4.79 -16.19
CA GLY A 267 17.24 -5.34 -15.11
C GLY A 267 16.44 -5.46 -13.80
N THR A 268 16.66 -6.53 -13.03
CA THR A 268 15.93 -6.76 -11.78
C THR A 268 16.85 -6.77 -10.56
N LYS A 269 16.29 -6.38 -9.41
CA LYS A 269 16.93 -6.52 -8.11
C LYS A 269 15.90 -6.92 -7.05
N THR A 270 16.14 -8.00 -6.33
CA THR A 270 15.33 -8.34 -5.16
C THR A 270 15.57 -7.32 -4.05
N ILE A 271 14.48 -6.74 -3.55
CA ILE A 271 14.47 -5.74 -2.48
C ILE A 271 14.04 -6.37 -1.16
N ARG A 272 13.11 -7.33 -1.23
CA ARG A 272 12.67 -8.13 -0.08
C ARG A 272 12.37 -9.54 -0.56
N GLU A 273 12.98 -10.52 0.10
CA GLU A 273 12.59 -11.91 -0.04
C GLU A 273 11.29 -12.16 0.73
N GLY A 274 10.35 -12.84 0.09
CA GLY A 274 9.04 -13.17 0.61
C GLY A 274 8.71 -14.64 0.39
N TYR A 275 7.43 -15.00 0.44
CA TYR A 275 7.02 -16.40 0.29
C TYR A 275 7.45 -16.99 -1.06
N GLN A 276 7.46 -16.20 -2.15
CA GLN A 276 7.87 -16.71 -3.47
C GLN A 276 9.33 -17.18 -3.53
N ASP A 277 10.18 -16.68 -2.62
CA ASP A 277 11.59 -17.06 -2.59
C ASP A 277 11.84 -18.22 -1.60
N LYS A 278 10.83 -18.64 -0.84
CA LYS A 278 10.94 -19.74 0.12
C LYS A 278 10.71 -21.10 -0.53
N GLN A 279 11.62 -22.04 -0.31
CA GLN A 279 11.56 -23.37 -0.90
C GLN A 279 10.26 -24.13 -0.57
N ASN A 280 9.74 -23.99 0.65
CA ASN A 280 8.51 -24.63 1.11
C ASN A 280 7.22 -23.99 0.57
N CYS A 281 7.33 -22.90 -0.20
CA CYS A 281 6.19 -22.18 -0.78
C CYS A 281 6.23 -22.17 -2.32
N LYS A 282 7.19 -22.85 -2.96
CA LYS A 282 7.36 -22.82 -4.42
C LYS A 282 6.19 -23.40 -5.20
N ASP A 283 5.49 -24.37 -4.61
CA ASP A 283 4.32 -25.00 -5.23
C ASP A 283 3.01 -24.26 -4.89
N PHE A 284 3.07 -23.22 -4.06
CA PHE A 284 1.90 -22.43 -3.75
C PHE A 284 1.60 -21.46 -4.89
N ALA A 285 0.38 -21.56 -5.45
CA ALA A 285 -0.15 -20.67 -6.46
C ALA A 285 -1.21 -19.73 -5.86
N PRO A 286 -0.82 -18.74 -5.02
CA PRO A 286 -1.75 -17.83 -4.34
C PRO A 286 -2.69 -17.15 -5.32
N TYR A 287 -2.19 -16.88 -6.52
CA TYR A 287 -2.91 -16.09 -7.48
C TYR A 287 -4.10 -16.85 -8.06
N GLU A 288 -3.99 -18.17 -8.21
CA GLU A 288 -5.14 -19.00 -8.60
C GLU A 288 -6.16 -19.12 -7.47
N GLU A 289 -5.71 -19.23 -6.22
CA GLU A 289 -6.62 -19.20 -5.06
C GLU A 289 -7.29 -17.83 -4.86
N LEU A 290 -6.56 -16.73 -5.06
CA LEU A 290 -7.10 -15.37 -5.05
C LEU A 290 -8.10 -15.14 -6.18
N LYS A 291 -7.86 -15.69 -7.38
CA LYS A 291 -8.83 -15.65 -8.49
C LYS A 291 -10.13 -16.36 -8.12
N LYS A 292 -10.06 -17.56 -7.54
CA LYS A 292 -11.24 -18.29 -7.02
C LYS A 292 -12.00 -17.43 -6.00
N TRP A 293 -11.28 -16.75 -5.11
CA TRP A 293 -11.89 -15.82 -4.15
C TRP A 293 -12.61 -14.66 -4.84
N GLY A 294 -12.01 -14.10 -5.88
CA GLY A 294 -12.62 -13.06 -6.71
C GLY A 294 -13.90 -13.52 -7.42
N GLU A 295 -14.09 -14.83 -7.65
CA GLU A 295 -15.36 -15.36 -8.14
C GLU A 295 -16.45 -15.33 -7.08
N CYS A 296 -16.10 -15.51 -5.81
CA CYS A 296 -17.05 -15.38 -4.71
C CYS A 296 -17.49 -13.92 -4.45
N PHE A 297 -16.77 -12.94 -5.02
CA PHE A 297 -17.19 -11.52 -5.07
C PHE A 297 -18.25 -11.22 -6.13
N LYS A 298 -18.56 -12.18 -7.00
CA LYS A 298 -19.63 -12.04 -7.99
C LYS A 298 -20.99 -12.18 -7.29
N ASP A 299 -21.93 -11.33 -7.68
CA ASP A 299 -23.33 -11.34 -7.20
C ASP A 299 -24.03 -12.69 -7.50
#